data_AF-A0A7W1DWX3-F1
#
_entry.id   AF-A0A7W1DWX3-F1
#
_cell.length_a   1.000
_cell.length_b   1.000
_cell.length_c   1.000
_cell.angle_alpha   90.00
_cell.angle_beta   90.00
_cell.angle_gamma   90.00
#
_symmetry.space_group_name_H-M   'P 1'
#
loop_
_entity.id
_entity.type
_entity.pdbx_description
1 polymer ?
#
loop_
_entity_poly.entity_id
_entity_poly.type
_entity_poly.pdbx_seq_one_letter_code
_entity_poly.pdbx_strand_id
1 'polypeptide(L)'
;MLVIKIGGGDAIGAGGYANFAADFAELNRPAVIVHGGNAEFSRLSRALGMPPRMITSASGRVTRYTDAATIDVMLMAYAGKVNKRLVATLQAAGVNAVGLSAIDGRIARGRRKP
;
A
#
# COMPACT_ATOMS: atom_id res chain seq x y z
N MET A 1 19.62 3.90 8.74
CA MET A 1 18.18 3.89 8.45
C MET A 1 17.93 2.90 7.33
N LEU A 2 16.99 1.96 7.48
CA LEU A 2 16.57 1.06 6.41
C LEU A 2 15.22 1.52 5.84
N VAL A 3 15.02 1.33 4.53
CA VAL A 3 13.72 1.55 3.89
C VAL A 3 13.33 0.26 3.18
N ILE A 4 12.21 -0.34 3.60
CA ILE A 4 11.80 -1.66 3.15
C ILE A 4 10.49 -1.53 2.35
N LYS A 5 10.53 -1.96 1.09
CA LYS A 5 9.35 -1.96 0.22
C LYS A 5 8.68 -3.32 0.26
N ILE A 6 7.48 -3.39 0.84
CA ILE A 6 6.61 -4.56 0.69
C ILE A 6 5.81 -4.40 -0.59
N GLY A 7 5.73 -5.43 -1.43
CA GLY A 7 4.93 -5.42 -2.66
C GLY A 7 3.43 -5.15 -2.41
N GLY A 8 2.62 -5.30 -3.43
CA GLY A 8 1.15 -5.23 -3.29
C GLY A 8 0.41 -6.22 -4.18
N GLY A 9 1.08 -7.28 -4.62
CA GLY A 9 0.47 -8.36 -5.40
C GLY A 9 -0.10 -9.46 -4.51
N ASP A 10 -0.90 -10.35 -5.09
CA ASP A 10 -1.60 -11.42 -4.38
C ASP A 10 -0.65 -12.38 -3.66
N ALA A 11 0.58 -12.54 -4.17
CA ALA A 11 1.59 -13.44 -3.66
C ALA A 11 2.09 -13.14 -2.22
N ILE A 12 1.78 -11.97 -1.65
CA ILE A 12 2.15 -11.67 -0.25
C ILE A 12 1.38 -12.58 0.72
N GLY A 13 0.11 -12.88 0.41
CA GLY A 13 -0.75 -13.70 1.25
C GLY A 13 -0.95 -13.16 2.67
N ALA A 14 -1.74 -13.87 3.48
CA ALA A 14 -1.97 -13.49 4.87
C ALA A 14 -0.75 -13.75 5.76
N GLY A 15 -0.01 -14.84 5.51
CA GLY A 15 1.18 -15.22 6.28
C GLY A 15 2.38 -14.31 6.03
N GLY A 16 2.50 -13.69 4.85
CA GLY A 16 3.66 -12.87 4.52
C GLY A 16 3.82 -11.64 5.40
N TYR A 17 2.71 -11.01 5.80
CA TYR A 17 2.78 -9.86 6.73
C TYR A 17 3.16 -10.27 8.16
N ALA A 18 2.70 -11.43 8.62
CA ALA A 18 3.03 -11.94 9.95
C ALA A 18 4.51 -12.32 10.04
N ASN A 19 5.01 -13.07 9.06
CA ASN A 19 6.43 -13.42 8.99
C ASN A 19 7.30 -12.16 8.89
N PHE A 20 6.93 -11.22 8.02
CA PHE A 20 7.64 -9.94 7.92
C PHE A 20 7.64 -9.17 9.25
N ALA A 21 6.52 -9.16 9.99
CA ALA A 21 6.45 -8.45 11.26
C ALA A 21 7.33 -9.10 12.33
N ALA A 22 7.44 -10.44 12.35
CA ALA A 22 8.37 -11.16 13.22
C ALA A 22 9.82 -10.78 12.91
N ASP A 23 10.23 -10.86 11.64
CA ASP A 23 11.57 -10.45 11.20
C ASP A 23 11.85 -8.97 11.50
N PHE A 24 10.84 -8.11 11.33
CA PHE A 24 10.95 -6.68 11.62
C PHE A 24 11.05 -6.37 13.12
N ALA A 25 10.52 -7.22 13.99
CA ALA A 25 10.64 -7.04 15.43
C ALA A 25 12.08 -7.27 15.94
N GLU A 26 12.87 -8.10 15.24
CA GLU A 26 14.27 -8.38 15.56
C GLU A 26 15.25 -7.29 15.07
N LEU A 27 14.75 -6.33 14.28
CA LEU A 27 15.56 -5.28 13.67
C LEU A 27 15.98 -4.22 14.69
N ASN A 28 17.23 -4.30 15.15
CA ASN A 28 17.83 -3.36 16.10
C ASN A 28 18.30 -2.04 15.49
N ARG A 29 17.59 -1.49 14.49
CA ARG A 29 17.94 -0.20 13.88
C ARG A 29 16.72 0.52 13.30
N PRO A 30 16.77 1.85 13.15
CA PRO A 30 15.67 2.61 12.56
C PRO A 30 15.32 2.15 11.14
N ALA A 31 14.04 1.90 10.89
CA ALA A 31 13.53 1.45 9.61
C ALA A 31 12.17 2.08 9.26
N VAL A 32 11.91 2.25 7.97
CA VAL A 32 10.64 2.73 7.39
C VAL A 32 10.10 1.67 6.43
N ILE A 33 8.80 1.40 6.52
CA ILE A 33 8.11 0.44 5.65
C ILE A 33 7.28 1.21 4.61
N VAL A 34 7.41 0.85 3.34
CA VAL A 34 6.58 1.35 2.25
C VAL A 34 5.82 0.18 1.62
N HIS A 35 4.50 0.11 1.77
CA HIS A 35 3.70 -1.01 1.27
C HIS A 35 2.97 -0.68 -0.06
N GLY A 36 2.59 -1.72 -0.81
CA GLY A 36 1.67 -1.61 -1.94
C GLY A 36 0.23 -1.91 -1.53
N GLY A 37 -0.64 -2.15 -2.51
CA GLY A 37 -2.04 -2.55 -2.26
C GLY A 37 -2.83 -2.90 -3.53
N ASN A 38 -2.14 -3.21 -4.64
CA ASN A 38 -2.77 -3.37 -5.96
C ASN A 38 -3.77 -4.55 -6.01
N ALA A 39 -3.42 -5.66 -5.37
CA ALA A 39 -4.27 -6.84 -5.20
C ALA A 39 -5.56 -6.49 -4.48
N GLU A 40 -5.45 -5.89 -3.29
CA GLU A 40 -6.58 -5.45 -2.48
C GLU A 40 -7.45 -4.44 -3.23
N PHE A 41 -6.82 -3.44 -3.84
CA PHE A 41 -7.51 -2.47 -4.68
C PHE A 41 -8.29 -3.18 -5.78
N SER A 42 -7.66 -4.07 -6.54
CA SER A 42 -8.31 -4.72 -7.68
C SER A 42 -9.51 -5.57 -7.25
N ARG A 43 -9.40 -6.26 -6.11
CA ARG A 43 -10.51 -7.00 -5.50
C ARG A 43 -11.65 -6.08 -5.07
N LEU A 44 -11.33 -5.03 -4.31
CA LEU A 44 -12.33 -4.07 -3.82
C LEU A 44 -13.04 -3.34 -4.96
N SER A 45 -12.26 -2.88 -5.94
CA SER A 45 -12.74 -2.17 -7.12
C SER A 45 -13.75 -3.04 -7.91
N ARG A 46 -13.46 -4.33 -8.12
CA ARG A 46 -14.42 -5.27 -8.74
C ARG A 46 -15.66 -5.49 -7.89
N ALA A 47 -15.51 -5.66 -6.58
CA ALA A 47 -16.64 -5.86 -5.66
C ALA A 47 -17.59 -4.67 -5.63
N LEU A 48 -17.09 -3.46 -5.86
CA LEU A 48 -17.88 -2.22 -5.96
C LEU A 48 -18.44 -1.95 -7.36
N GLY A 49 -18.30 -2.89 -8.32
CA GLY A 49 -18.75 -2.70 -9.70
C GLY A 49 -17.90 -1.71 -10.51
N MET A 50 -16.70 -1.37 -10.03
CA MET A 50 -15.77 -0.40 -10.63
C MET A 50 -14.48 -1.11 -11.07
N PRO A 51 -14.48 -2.00 -12.07
CA PRO A 51 -13.29 -2.77 -12.41
C PRO A 51 -12.09 -1.86 -12.79
N PRO A 52 -10.85 -2.25 -12.43
CA PRO A 52 -9.67 -1.47 -12.75
C PRO A 52 -9.50 -1.17 -14.25
N ARG A 53 -9.23 0.09 -14.59
CA ARG A 53 -8.89 0.52 -15.96
C ARG A 53 -7.41 0.83 -16.11
N MET A 54 -6.82 0.40 -17.22
CA MET A 54 -5.42 0.64 -17.57
C MET A 54 -5.34 1.51 -18.82
N ILE A 55 -4.34 2.39 -18.88
CA ILE A 55 -4.02 3.24 -20.03
C ILE A 55 -2.54 3.07 -20.40
N THR A 56 -2.26 3.09 -21.70
CA THR A 56 -0.89 3.02 -22.23
C THR A 56 -0.47 4.42 -22.68
N SER A 57 0.63 4.92 -22.11
CA SER A 57 1.21 6.21 -22.52
C SER A 57 1.92 6.12 -23.87
N ALA A 58 2.21 7.27 -24.49
CA ALA A 58 2.96 7.34 -25.76
C ALA A 58 4.34 6.65 -25.70
N SER A 59 4.96 6.56 -24.51
CA SER A 59 6.21 5.84 -24.29
C SER A 59 6.02 4.33 -24.04
N GLY A 60 4.83 3.77 -24.30
CA GLY A 60 4.51 2.35 -24.08
C GLY A 60 4.26 1.94 -22.63
N ARG A 61 4.40 2.86 -21.66
CA ARG A 61 4.18 2.52 -20.24
C ARG A 61 2.70 2.37 -19.93
N VAL A 62 2.32 1.20 -19.39
CA VAL A 62 0.97 0.90 -18.93
C VAL A 62 0.80 1.36 -17.48
N THR A 63 -0.24 2.16 -17.23
CA THR A 63 -0.55 2.72 -15.90
C THR A 63 -2.04 2.65 -15.61
N ARG A 64 -2.42 2.68 -14.33
CA ARG A 64 -3.83 2.71 -13.93
C ARG A 64 -4.44 4.07 -14.24
N TYR A 65 -5.57 4.07 -14.95
CA TYR A 65 -6.39 5.26 -15.05
C TYR A 65 -7.08 5.49 -13.70
N THR A 66 -6.83 6.66 -13.10
CA THR A 66 -7.26 6.99 -11.74
C THR A 66 -8.05 8.29 -11.76
N ASP A 67 -9.37 8.19 -11.87
CA ASP A 67 -10.29 9.31 -11.69
C ASP A 67 -10.66 9.50 -10.20
N ALA A 68 -11.57 10.44 -9.92
CA ALA A 68 -12.02 10.78 -8.57
C ALA A 68 -12.57 9.54 -7.82
N ALA A 69 -13.45 8.78 -8.45
CA ALA A 69 -14.01 7.59 -7.81
C ALA A 69 -12.94 6.50 -7.61
N THR A 70 -12.00 6.35 -8.56
CA THR A 70 -10.91 5.39 -8.44
C THR A 70 -9.93 5.76 -7.32
N ILE A 71 -9.64 7.06 -7.09
CA ILE A 71 -8.75 7.46 -6.01
C ILE A 71 -9.36 7.15 -4.64
N ASP A 72 -10.68 7.28 -4.48
CA ASP A 72 -11.37 6.92 -3.24
C ASP A 72 -11.24 5.42 -2.94
N VAL A 73 -11.43 4.57 -3.95
CA VAL A 73 -11.20 3.12 -3.83
C VAL A 73 -9.73 2.81 -3.50
N MET A 74 -8.81 3.58 -4.06
CA MET A 74 -7.38 3.45 -3.75
C MET A 74 -7.09 3.84 -2.30
N LEU A 75 -7.67 4.91 -1.78
CA LEU A 75 -7.53 5.29 -0.36
C LEU A 75 -8.10 4.21 0.57
N MET A 76 -9.29 3.68 0.27
CA MET A 76 -9.90 2.60 1.03
C MET A 76 -9.02 1.35 1.09
N ALA A 77 -8.45 0.93 -0.04
CA ALA A 77 -7.60 -0.25 -0.10
C ALA A 77 -6.21 -0.03 0.51
N TYR A 78 -5.52 1.05 0.12
CA TYR A 78 -4.13 1.30 0.51
C TYR A 78 -4.05 1.87 1.93
N ALA A 79 -4.56 3.08 2.14
CA ALA A 79 -4.44 3.79 3.41
C ALA A 79 -5.37 3.24 4.50
N GLY A 80 -6.50 2.63 4.10
CA GLY A 80 -7.37 1.87 4.97
C GLY A 80 -6.87 0.44 5.16
N LYS A 81 -7.41 -0.49 4.38
CA LYS A 81 -7.35 -1.92 4.66
C LYS A 81 -5.92 -2.47 4.76
N VAL A 82 -5.04 -2.19 3.79
CA VAL A 82 -3.68 -2.75 3.81
C VAL A 82 -2.84 -2.09 4.90
N ASN A 83 -2.82 -0.75 4.97
CA ASN A 83 -2.03 -0.02 5.95
C ASN A 83 -2.41 -0.41 7.39
N LYS A 84 -3.72 -0.39 7.72
CA LYS A 84 -4.18 -0.65 9.09
C LYS A 84 -4.03 -2.10 9.49
N ARG A 85 -4.15 -3.05 8.54
CA ARG A 85 -3.83 -4.46 8.82
C ARG A 85 -2.35 -4.67 9.09
N LEU A 86 -1.48 -4.07 8.29
CA LEU A 86 -0.04 -4.14 8.52
C LEU A 86 0.35 -3.54 9.88
N VAL A 87 -0.20 -2.37 10.23
CA VAL A 87 0.00 -1.78 11.56
C VAL A 87 -0.48 -2.72 12.65
N ALA A 88 -1.68 -3.28 12.55
CA ALA A 88 -2.18 -4.22 13.55
C ALA A 88 -1.29 -5.46 13.70
N THR A 89 -0.77 -6.01 12.58
CA THR A 89 0.17 -7.13 12.60
C THR A 89 1.50 -6.77 13.27
N LEU A 90 2.04 -5.57 12.99
CA LEU A 90 3.26 -5.08 13.65
C LEU A 90 3.05 -4.87 15.15
N GLN A 91 1.92 -4.28 15.55
CA GLN A 91 1.56 -4.10 16.95
C GLN A 91 1.46 -5.45 17.68
N ALA A 92 0.85 -6.47 17.04
CA ALA A 92 0.80 -7.82 17.59
C ALA A 92 2.18 -8.48 17.74
N ALA A 93 3.17 -8.07 16.94
CA ALA A 93 4.56 -8.50 17.05
C ALA A 93 5.40 -7.63 18.02
N GLY A 94 4.78 -6.72 18.79
CA GLY A 94 5.46 -5.86 19.75
C GLY A 94 6.14 -4.63 19.12
N VAL A 95 5.90 -4.35 17.84
CA VAL A 95 6.44 -3.18 17.13
C VAL A 95 5.41 -2.05 17.19
N ASN A 96 5.77 -0.94 17.85
CA ASN A 96 4.89 0.23 17.96
C ASN A 96 4.84 1.04 16.64
N ALA A 97 4.13 0.52 15.65
CA ALA A 97 4.05 1.08 14.32
C ALA A 97 2.99 2.19 14.20
N VAL A 98 3.31 3.22 13.41
CA VAL A 98 2.37 4.28 12.98
C VAL A 98 2.21 4.20 11.47
N GLY A 99 0.97 3.96 11.01
CA GLY A 99 0.65 3.88 9.59
C GLY A 99 0.15 5.20 9.02
N LEU A 100 0.94 5.79 8.11
CA LEU A 100 0.65 7.06 7.44
C LEU A 100 0.58 6.88 5.93
N SER A 101 -0.09 7.83 5.30
CA SER A 101 -0.12 8.07 3.86
C SER A 101 0.63 9.36 3.54
N ALA A 102 0.94 9.59 2.26
CA ALA A 102 1.67 10.78 1.83
C ALA A 102 0.97 12.12 2.15
N ILE A 103 -0.36 12.10 2.30
CA ILE A 103 -1.18 13.29 2.58
C ILE A 103 -1.10 13.71 4.05
N ASP A 104 -0.84 12.77 4.95
CA ASP A 104 -0.70 13.04 6.38
C ASP A 104 0.52 13.95 6.61
N GLY A 105 0.31 15.14 7.16
CA GLY A 105 1.38 16.13 7.37
C GLY A 105 2.10 16.58 6.10
N ARG A 106 1.57 16.28 4.90
CA ARG A 106 2.21 16.54 3.61
C ARG A 106 3.61 15.89 3.50
N ILE A 107 3.78 14.69 4.07
CA ILE A 107 5.03 13.89 4.06
C ILE A 107 5.65 13.80 2.66
N ALA A 108 4.82 13.62 1.63
CA ALA A 108 5.30 13.59 0.25
C ALA A 108 4.40 14.39 -0.69
N ARG A 109 5.02 14.93 -1.75
CA ARG A 109 4.36 15.72 -2.80
C ARG A 109 4.91 15.30 -4.16
N GLY A 110 4.10 15.49 -5.20
CA GLY A 110 4.50 15.21 -6.57
C GLY A 110 3.70 16.06 -7.55
N ARG A 111 4.13 16.06 -8.81
CA ARG A 111 3.40 16.70 -9.91
C ARG A 111 2.38 15.72 -10.45
N ARG A 112 1.11 16.13 -10.52
CA ARG A 112 0.07 15.39 -11.25
C ARG A 112 0.50 15.32 -12.71
N LYS A 113 0.50 14.10 -13.28
CA LYS A 113 0.76 13.94 -14.72
C LYS A 113 -0.37 14.61 -15.50
N PRO A 114 -0.06 15.38 -16.56
CA PRO A 114 -1.07 15.97 -17.43
C PRO A 114 -1.97 14.89 -18.02
#